data_AF-A0A0A2EEW4-F1
#
_entry.id   AF-A0A0A2EEW4-F1
#
_cell.length_a   1.000
_cell.length_b   1.000
_cell.length_c   1.000
_cell.angle_alpha   90.00
_cell.angle_beta   90.00
_cell.angle_gamma   90.00
#
_symmetry.space_group_name_H-M   'P 1'
#
loop_
_entity.id
_entity.type
_entity.pdbx_description
1 polymer ?
#
loop_
_entity_poly.entity_id
_entity_poly.type
_entity_poly.pdbx_seq_one_letter_code
_entity_poly.pdbx_strand_id
1 'polypeptide(L)'
;METVVSGIRPTGNLHLGNYYGAVRAFVQMQHEYNCLFFIADWHSLTTHPKPDNIVKSAHTILAEYLACGIDPEKATIYIQSDVPEVLELYLYLNMNAYLGELERTTTFKEKARKQPDNVNAGLLTYPTLMAADILLHRAVKVPVGKDQEQNMEMARKFSRRFNNIYGVEFFPEPQSFSLGERALKIPGLDGSGKMGKSEGNAIYLIDDEKTLTKKVMRAVTDAGPTEPNSKMPEPIQNLFTLLGIVSTPDTYEYFLGKYNDCSIRYGDLKKQLAADIVAATAPIRRRIMDLSADEEYLKKVAVRGAEKARESARTTIDEVRKIIGFGK
;
A
#
# COMPACT_ATOMS: atom_id res chain seq x y z
N MET A 1 5.19 15.99 17.07
CA MET A 1 5.34 14.62 16.52
C MET A 1 5.46 14.74 15.01
N GLU A 2 6.41 14.04 14.38
CA GLU A 2 6.58 14.12 12.91
C GLU A 2 5.36 13.54 12.18
N THR A 3 5.01 14.12 11.04
CA THR A 3 3.89 13.68 10.22
C THR A 3 4.31 12.58 9.24
N VAL A 4 3.55 11.49 9.27
CA VAL A 4 3.65 10.34 8.36
C VAL A 4 2.42 10.29 7.46
N VAL A 5 2.60 10.24 6.15
CA VAL A 5 1.52 10.03 5.18
C VAL A 5 1.79 8.78 4.35
N SER A 6 0.79 7.91 4.20
CA SER A 6 0.82 6.82 3.22
C SER A 6 -0.58 6.47 2.76
N GLY A 7 -0.72 5.84 1.59
CA GLY A 7 -2.03 5.48 1.06
C GLY A 7 -2.01 4.25 0.16
N ILE A 8 -3.18 3.62 0.04
CA ILE A 8 -3.40 2.47 -0.84
C ILE A 8 -4.58 2.76 -1.76
N ARG A 9 -4.45 2.37 -3.03
CA ARG A 9 -5.54 2.45 -4.01
C ARG A 9 -6.58 1.35 -3.75
N PRO A 10 -7.89 1.65 -3.80
CA PRO A 10 -8.94 0.67 -3.56
C PRO A 10 -9.22 -0.21 -4.79
N THR A 11 -8.19 -0.92 -5.29
CA THR A 11 -8.30 -1.79 -6.48
C THR A 11 -8.54 -3.26 -6.11
N GLY A 12 -9.39 -3.52 -5.11
CA GLY A 12 -9.69 -4.84 -4.54
C GLY A 12 -9.21 -5.02 -3.09
N ASN A 13 -9.49 -6.17 -2.49
CA ASN A 13 -9.15 -6.48 -1.09
C ASN A 13 -7.64 -6.44 -0.80
N LEU A 14 -7.27 -6.18 0.46
CA LEU A 14 -5.92 -6.32 0.96
C LEU A 14 -5.50 -7.80 0.97
N HIS A 15 -4.23 -8.03 0.63
CA HIS A 15 -3.61 -9.35 0.66
C HIS A 15 -2.43 -9.40 1.63
N LEU A 16 -1.89 -10.60 1.87
CA LEU A 16 -0.74 -10.80 2.78
C LEU A 16 0.43 -9.86 2.45
N GLY A 17 0.67 -9.63 1.15
CA GLY A 17 1.64 -8.64 0.69
C GLY A 17 1.41 -7.21 1.19
N ASN A 18 0.17 -6.74 1.25
CA ASN A 18 -0.12 -5.43 1.84
C ASN A 18 0.07 -5.46 3.35
N TYR A 19 -0.41 -6.53 4.01
CA TYR A 19 -0.40 -6.63 5.45
C TYR A 19 1.01 -6.65 6.03
N TYR A 20 1.84 -7.62 5.61
CA TYR A 20 3.20 -7.76 6.10
C TYR A 20 4.19 -6.79 5.46
N GLY A 21 3.89 -6.29 4.26
CA GLY A 21 4.77 -5.35 3.56
C GLY A 21 4.58 -3.88 3.98
N ALA A 22 3.41 -3.51 4.51
CA ALA A 22 3.11 -2.11 4.84
C ALA A 22 2.21 -1.94 6.08
N VAL A 23 1.02 -2.56 6.11
CA VAL A 23 -0.01 -2.24 7.11
C VAL A 23 0.45 -2.56 8.53
N ARG A 24 1.19 -3.65 8.75
CA ARG A 24 1.76 -3.96 10.08
C ARG A 24 2.67 -2.86 10.60
N ALA A 25 3.45 -2.22 9.72
CA ALA A 25 4.28 -1.08 10.08
C ALA A 25 3.41 0.15 10.39
N PHE A 26 2.31 0.38 9.67
CA PHE A 26 1.37 1.47 9.96
C PHE A 26 0.76 1.34 11.37
N VAL A 27 0.43 0.11 11.77
CA VAL A 27 -0.10 -0.20 13.10
C VAL A 27 0.91 0.13 14.22
N GLN A 28 2.20 0.03 13.95
CA GLN A 28 3.23 0.45 14.89
C GLN A 28 3.44 1.97 14.86
N MET A 29 3.54 2.56 13.66
CA MET A 29 3.78 3.98 13.46
C MET A 29 2.71 4.87 14.11
N GLN A 30 1.44 4.45 14.16
CA GLN A 30 0.36 5.24 14.78
C GLN A 30 0.58 5.54 16.28
N HIS A 31 1.52 4.87 16.94
CA HIS A 31 1.87 5.11 18.34
C HIS A 31 3.06 6.07 18.51
N GLU A 32 3.83 6.30 17.45
CA GLU A 32 5.09 7.07 17.46
C GLU A 32 5.02 8.35 16.60
N TYR A 33 4.06 8.41 15.67
CA TYR A 33 3.97 9.44 14.63
C TYR A 33 2.56 10.00 14.48
N ASN A 34 2.47 11.22 13.95
CA ASN A 34 1.20 11.80 13.52
C ASN A 34 0.85 11.18 12.16
N CYS A 35 0.07 10.11 12.18
CA CYS A 35 -0.18 9.30 11.00
C CYS A 35 -1.45 9.70 10.26
N LEU A 36 -1.31 9.84 8.94
CA LEU A 36 -2.39 10.03 7.99
C LEU A 36 -2.33 8.88 6.97
N PHE A 37 -3.32 7.98 7.04
CA PHE A 37 -3.40 6.82 6.17
C PHE A 37 -4.63 6.91 5.28
N PHE A 38 -4.43 7.07 3.97
CA PHE A 38 -5.52 7.38 3.07
C PHE A 38 -5.86 6.27 2.09
N ILE A 39 -7.10 6.29 1.63
CA ILE A 39 -7.63 5.42 0.60
C ILE A 39 -7.67 6.24 -0.69
N ALA A 40 -6.74 5.93 -1.60
CA ALA A 40 -6.40 6.72 -2.77
C ALA A 40 -7.36 6.42 -3.94
N ASP A 41 -8.62 6.82 -3.82
CA ASP A 41 -9.68 6.50 -4.76
C ASP A 41 -9.54 7.27 -6.09
N TRP A 42 -9.26 8.58 -6.11
CA TRP A 42 -8.96 9.27 -7.38
C TRP A 42 -7.75 8.69 -8.11
N HIS A 43 -6.70 8.30 -7.38
CA HIS A 43 -5.56 7.61 -7.97
C HIS A 43 -5.92 6.30 -8.69
N SER A 44 -6.98 5.62 -8.27
CA SER A 44 -7.44 4.40 -8.94
C SER A 44 -7.98 4.66 -10.36
N LEU A 45 -8.62 5.82 -10.57
CA LEU A 45 -9.22 6.23 -11.86
C LEU A 45 -8.18 6.41 -12.97
N THR A 46 -6.93 6.70 -12.63
CA THR A 46 -5.83 6.82 -13.61
C THR A 46 -5.52 5.53 -14.37
N THR A 47 -5.97 4.39 -13.85
CA THR A 47 -5.77 3.05 -14.46
C THR A 47 -7.06 2.25 -14.62
N HIS A 48 -8.11 2.61 -13.88
CA HIS A 48 -9.42 1.95 -13.90
C HIS A 48 -10.50 3.04 -14.01
N PRO A 49 -10.68 3.66 -15.19
CA PRO A 49 -11.58 4.81 -15.35
C PRO A 49 -13.07 4.47 -15.18
N LYS A 50 -13.42 3.17 -15.23
CA LYS A 50 -14.78 2.66 -15.02
C LYS A 50 -14.80 1.64 -13.88
N PRO A 51 -14.69 2.07 -12.61
CA PRO A 51 -14.83 1.16 -11.48
C PRO A 51 -16.31 0.75 -11.33
N ASP A 52 -16.57 -0.52 -11.02
CA ASP A 52 -17.94 -1.02 -10.79
C ASP A 52 -18.61 -0.25 -9.64
N ASN A 53 -17.86 -0.07 -8.54
CA ASN A 53 -18.26 0.75 -7.41
C ASN A 53 -17.03 1.19 -6.60
N ILE A 54 -16.59 2.43 -6.84
CA ILE A 54 -15.40 2.99 -6.18
C ILE A 54 -15.63 3.27 -4.69
N VAL A 55 -16.84 3.72 -4.33
CA VAL A 55 -17.22 4.01 -2.93
C VAL A 55 -17.20 2.73 -2.12
N LYS A 56 -17.81 1.67 -2.63
CA LYS A 56 -17.77 0.35 -1.99
C LYS A 56 -16.33 -0.14 -1.84
N SER A 57 -15.52 -0.02 -2.89
CA SER A 57 -14.10 -0.42 -2.83
C SER A 57 -13.32 0.37 -1.78
N ALA A 58 -13.60 1.67 -1.62
CA ALA A 58 -12.97 2.49 -0.59
C ALA A 58 -13.40 2.05 0.82
N HIS A 59 -14.69 1.83 1.04
CA HIS A 59 -15.22 1.31 2.31
C HIS A 59 -14.69 -0.09 2.65
N THR A 60 -14.46 -0.95 1.65
CA THR A 60 -13.78 -2.24 1.83
C THR A 60 -12.38 -2.04 2.41
N ILE A 61 -11.55 -1.18 1.80
CA ILE A 61 -10.21 -0.91 2.33
C ILE A 61 -10.27 -0.28 3.73
N LEU A 62 -11.24 0.60 3.98
CA LEU A 62 -11.44 1.19 5.32
C LEU A 62 -11.70 0.09 6.37
N ALA A 63 -12.60 -0.84 6.09
CA ALA A 63 -12.87 -1.97 6.97
C ALA A 63 -11.62 -2.84 7.18
N GLU A 64 -10.85 -3.10 6.12
CA GLU A 64 -9.62 -3.89 6.19
C GLU A 64 -8.50 -3.20 6.98
N TYR A 65 -8.32 -1.88 6.85
CA TYR A 65 -7.40 -1.08 7.67
C TYR A 65 -7.73 -1.19 9.15
N LEU A 66 -9.00 -0.99 9.51
CA LEU A 66 -9.49 -1.10 10.88
C LEU A 66 -9.30 -2.53 11.40
N ALA A 67 -9.62 -3.55 10.61
CA ALA A 67 -9.46 -4.96 10.97
C ALA A 67 -7.99 -5.38 11.15
N CYS A 68 -7.06 -4.75 10.44
CA CYS A 68 -5.62 -4.95 10.62
C CYS A 68 -5.09 -4.28 11.89
N GLY A 69 -5.85 -3.37 12.52
CA GLY A 69 -5.48 -2.72 13.78
C GLY A 69 -5.08 -1.25 13.67
N ILE A 70 -5.32 -0.60 12.52
CA ILE A 70 -5.21 0.86 12.47
C ILE A 70 -6.38 1.43 13.28
N ASP A 71 -6.07 2.23 14.29
CA ASP A 71 -7.02 2.81 15.22
C ASP A 71 -7.36 4.25 14.80
N PRO A 72 -8.62 4.56 14.45
CA PRO A 72 -9.01 5.87 13.97
C PRO A 72 -9.00 6.95 15.06
N GLU A 73 -8.76 6.59 16.34
CA GLU A 73 -8.44 7.55 17.40
C GLU A 73 -6.97 7.98 17.38
N LYS A 74 -6.07 7.10 16.91
CA LYS A 74 -4.61 7.31 16.96
C LYS A 74 -4.04 7.79 15.63
N ALA A 75 -4.63 7.35 14.52
CA ALA A 75 -4.29 7.79 13.17
C ALA A 75 -5.50 8.38 12.46
N THR A 76 -5.26 9.35 11.58
CA THR A 76 -6.30 9.88 10.68
C THR A 76 -6.41 8.96 9.47
N ILE A 77 -7.54 8.26 9.35
CA ILE A 77 -7.85 7.39 8.22
C ILE A 77 -8.90 8.07 7.35
N TYR A 78 -8.64 8.34 6.08
CA TYR A 78 -9.58 9.09 5.23
C TYR A 78 -9.61 8.59 3.79
N ILE A 79 -10.68 8.90 3.08
CA ILE A 79 -10.81 8.64 1.63
C ILE A 79 -10.34 9.90 0.90
N GLN A 80 -9.50 9.75 -0.11
CA GLN A 80 -8.88 10.87 -0.82
C GLN A 80 -9.92 11.85 -1.37
N SER A 81 -11.00 11.34 -1.97
CA SER A 81 -12.06 12.19 -2.52
C SER A 81 -12.88 12.98 -1.51
N ASP A 82 -12.83 12.63 -0.22
CA ASP A 82 -13.48 13.39 0.86
C ASP A 82 -12.67 14.63 1.28
N VAL A 83 -11.45 14.80 0.76
CA VAL A 83 -10.54 15.94 1.04
C VAL A 83 -10.32 16.75 -0.25
N PRO A 84 -11.29 17.59 -0.66
CA PRO A 84 -11.23 18.34 -1.92
C PRO A 84 -10.07 19.32 -2.01
N GLU A 85 -9.48 19.72 -0.87
CA GLU A 85 -8.29 20.55 -0.79
C GLU A 85 -7.09 19.95 -1.55
N VAL A 86 -7.03 18.62 -1.70
CA VAL A 86 -6.03 17.93 -2.56
C VAL A 86 -6.10 18.44 -4.00
N LEU A 87 -7.29 18.69 -4.56
CA LEU A 87 -7.46 19.13 -5.94
C LEU A 87 -6.89 20.53 -6.17
N GLU A 88 -7.02 21.40 -5.18
CA GLU A 88 -6.50 22.76 -5.26
C GLU A 88 -4.98 22.78 -5.19
N LEU A 89 -4.37 22.02 -4.27
CA LEU A 89 -2.92 21.89 -4.25
C LEU A 89 -2.41 21.22 -5.53
N TYR A 90 -3.09 20.18 -5.99
CA TYR A 90 -2.79 19.51 -7.26
C TYR A 90 -2.82 20.49 -8.44
N LEU A 91 -3.79 21.40 -8.51
CA LEU A 91 -3.84 22.46 -9.52
C LEU A 91 -2.58 23.33 -9.46
N TYR A 92 -2.23 23.86 -8.29
CA TYR A 92 -1.07 24.74 -8.12
C TYR A 92 0.26 24.05 -8.43
N LEU A 93 0.40 22.78 -8.07
CA LEU A 93 1.59 22.00 -8.41
C LEU A 93 1.68 21.75 -9.93
N ASN A 94 0.56 21.50 -10.61
CA ASN A 94 0.56 21.31 -12.06
C ASN A 94 0.92 22.56 -12.86
N MET A 95 0.60 23.75 -12.36
CA MET A 95 1.03 25.02 -13.00
C MET A 95 2.55 25.13 -13.13
N ASN A 96 3.28 24.34 -12.35
CA ASN A 96 4.74 24.32 -12.32
C ASN A 96 5.31 22.92 -12.61
N ALA A 97 4.52 21.98 -13.14
CA ALA A 97 4.96 20.65 -13.53
C ALA A 97 5.33 20.64 -15.01
N TYR A 98 6.60 20.37 -15.34
CA TYR A 98 7.03 20.42 -16.75
C TYR A 98 6.69 19.12 -17.47
N LEU A 99 6.20 19.22 -18.71
CA LEU A 99 5.79 18.04 -19.50
C LEU A 99 6.91 17.00 -19.59
N GLY A 100 8.13 17.42 -19.95
CA GLY A 100 9.25 16.51 -20.16
C GLY A 100 9.75 15.79 -18.91
N GLU A 101 9.50 16.29 -17.69
CA GLU A 101 9.80 15.51 -16.46
C GLU A 101 8.71 14.48 -16.15
N LEU A 102 7.43 14.83 -16.39
CA LEU A 102 6.30 13.92 -16.20
C LEU A 102 6.39 12.71 -17.15
N GLU A 103 6.67 12.95 -18.44
CA GLU A 103 6.83 11.91 -19.45
C GLU A 103 8.03 10.99 -19.20
N ARG A 104 9.01 11.44 -18.40
CA ARG A 104 10.20 10.64 -18.04
C ARG A 104 9.97 9.70 -16.86
N THR A 105 8.83 9.79 -16.17
CA THR A 105 8.52 8.88 -15.06
C THR A 105 8.38 7.43 -15.55
N THR A 106 9.05 6.50 -14.88
CA THR A 106 9.06 5.06 -15.24
C THR A 106 7.66 4.49 -15.16
N THR A 107 6.90 4.84 -14.13
CA THR A 107 5.50 4.45 -13.94
C THR A 107 4.62 4.88 -15.10
N PHE A 108 4.77 6.11 -15.61
CA PHE A 108 4.08 6.58 -16.80
C PHE A 108 4.49 5.78 -18.04
N LYS A 109 5.80 5.66 -18.31
CA LYS A 109 6.32 4.93 -19.47
C LYS A 109 5.88 3.48 -19.51
N GLU A 110 5.93 2.79 -18.37
CA GLU A 110 5.50 1.39 -18.27
C GLU A 110 4.01 1.23 -18.52
N LYS A 111 3.17 2.06 -17.90
CA LYS A 111 1.72 1.99 -18.08
C LYS A 111 1.32 2.39 -19.50
N ALA A 112 1.92 3.43 -20.07
CA ALA A 112 1.68 3.84 -21.45
C ALA A 112 2.08 2.75 -22.45
N ARG A 113 3.16 2.01 -22.20
CA ARG A 113 3.55 0.85 -23.02
C ARG A 113 2.58 -0.32 -22.88
N LYS A 114 2.09 -0.61 -21.67
CA LYS A 114 1.17 -1.72 -21.40
C LYS A 114 -0.26 -1.44 -21.81
N GLN A 115 -0.66 -0.17 -21.85
CA GLN A 115 -2.01 0.29 -22.18
C GLN A 115 -1.94 1.48 -23.16
N PRO A 116 -1.46 1.26 -24.39
CA PRO A 116 -1.25 2.34 -25.36
C PRO A 116 -2.54 3.11 -25.69
N ASP A 117 -3.69 2.46 -25.63
CA ASP A 117 -5.00 3.07 -25.89
C ASP A 117 -5.56 3.87 -24.70
N ASN A 118 -4.87 3.89 -23.56
CA ASN A 118 -5.29 4.58 -22.33
C ASN A 118 -4.18 5.46 -21.74
N VAL A 119 -3.52 6.24 -22.59
CA VAL A 119 -2.56 7.27 -22.18
C VAL A 119 -3.30 8.60 -22.04
N ASN A 120 -3.62 8.98 -20.80
CA ASN A 120 -4.40 10.17 -20.50
C ASN A 120 -3.67 11.15 -19.56
N ALA A 121 -4.17 12.38 -19.47
CA ALA A 121 -3.57 13.43 -18.64
C ALA A 121 -3.47 13.02 -17.16
N GLY A 122 -4.50 12.35 -16.61
CA GLY A 122 -4.47 11.90 -15.21
C GLY A 122 -3.40 10.84 -14.95
N LEU A 123 -3.10 9.98 -15.92
CA LEU A 123 -1.97 9.05 -15.84
C LEU A 123 -0.62 9.79 -15.89
N LEU A 124 -0.50 10.81 -16.75
CA LEU A 124 0.71 11.63 -16.87
C LEU A 124 1.00 12.44 -15.60
N THR A 125 -0.03 13.01 -14.98
CA THR A 125 0.08 13.88 -13.81
C THR A 125 -0.13 13.14 -12.48
N TYR A 126 -0.23 11.81 -12.51
CA TYR A 126 -0.30 10.96 -11.31
C TYR A 126 0.78 11.30 -10.25
N PRO A 127 2.07 11.53 -10.62
CA PRO A 127 3.09 11.91 -9.65
C PRO A 127 2.83 13.27 -8.99
N THR A 128 2.21 14.21 -9.73
CA THR A 128 1.80 15.51 -9.18
C THR A 128 0.66 15.36 -8.18
N LEU A 129 -0.31 14.48 -8.46
CA LEU A 129 -1.39 14.18 -7.52
C LEU A 129 -0.85 13.54 -6.24
N MET A 130 0.07 12.58 -6.36
CA MET A 130 0.74 11.97 -5.21
C MET A 130 1.55 12.99 -4.40
N ALA A 131 2.24 13.92 -5.07
CA ALA A 131 2.93 15.01 -4.38
C ALA A 131 1.94 15.92 -3.64
N ALA A 132 0.78 16.22 -4.21
CA ALA A 132 -0.27 16.97 -3.53
C ALA A 132 -0.73 16.25 -2.26
N ASP A 133 -1.02 14.95 -2.31
CA ASP A 133 -1.44 14.18 -1.12
C ASP A 133 -0.40 14.24 0.02
N ILE A 134 0.89 14.18 -0.32
CA ILE A 134 2.00 14.22 0.66
C ILE A 134 2.18 15.62 1.24
N LEU A 135 2.29 16.63 0.38
CA LEU A 135 2.63 18.00 0.76
C LEU A 135 1.46 18.71 1.45
N LEU A 136 0.22 18.34 1.14
CA LEU A 136 -0.99 18.90 1.75
C LEU A 136 -0.97 18.76 3.28
N HIS A 137 -0.40 17.68 3.79
CA HIS A 137 -0.27 17.42 5.22
C HIS A 137 1.12 17.74 5.77
N ARG A 138 1.99 18.38 4.96
CA ARG A 138 3.38 18.73 5.30
C ARG A 138 4.15 17.53 5.84
N ALA A 139 3.92 16.35 5.25
CA ALA A 139 4.53 15.11 5.71
C ALA A 139 6.03 15.10 5.47
N VAL A 140 6.79 14.69 6.49
CA VAL A 140 8.25 14.53 6.42
C VAL A 140 8.65 13.07 6.18
N LYS A 141 7.76 12.13 6.51
CA LYS A 141 7.98 10.68 6.40
C LYS A 141 6.89 10.04 5.55
N VAL A 142 7.29 9.28 4.53
CA VAL A 142 6.36 8.67 3.58
C VAL A 142 6.71 7.19 3.39
N PRO A 143 5.97 6.28 4.04
CA PRO A 143 6.10 4.84 3.85
C PRO A 143 5.68 4.41 2.45
N VAL A 144 6.64 4.04 1.63
CA VAL A 144 6.40 3.53 0.27
C VAL A 144 7.39 2.42 -0.11
N GLY A 145 6.98 1.59 -1.07
CA GLY A 145 7.86 0.61 -1.69
C GLY A 145 8.95 1.25 -2.53
N LYS A 146 10.05 0.53 -2.76
CA LYS A 146 11.18 0.98 -3.61
C LYS A 146 10.76 1.37 -5.03
N ASP A 147 9.70 0.75 -5.54
CA ASP A 147 9.11 1.04 -6.85
C ASP A 147 8.48 2.44 -6.93
N GLN A 148 8.30 3.12 -5.79
CA GLN A 148 7.74 4.47 -5.73
C GLN A 148 8.80 5.56 -5.58
N GLU A 149 10.09 5.23 -5.52
CA GLU A 149 11.15 6.22 -5.25
C GLU A 149 11.19 7.34 -6.29
N GLN A 150 10.86 7.05 -7.55
CA GLN A 150 10.77 8.10 -8.56
C GLN A 150 9.60 9.07 -8.31
N ASN A 151 8.47 8.58 -7.80
CA ASN A 151 7.36 9.46 -7.42
C ASN A 151 7.71 10.27 -6.16
N MET A 152 8.48 9.70 -5.24
CA MET A 152 9.04 10.42 -4.08
C MET A 152 9.97 11.54 -4.51
N GLU A 153 10.84 11.30 -5.50
CA GLU A 153 11.70 12.36 -6.04
C GLU A 153 10.89 13.48 -6.69
N MET A 154 9.78 13.15 -7.37
CA MET A 154 8.86 14.18 -7.86
C MET A 154 8.26 15.01 -6.73
N ALA A 155 7.82 14.39 -5.63
CA ALA A 155 7.29 15.11 -4.46
C ALA A 155 8.34 16.05 -3.83
N ARG A 156 9.59 15.59 -3.65
CA ARG A 156 10.71 16.43 -3.19
C ARG A 156 10.97 17.60 -4.15
N LYS A 157 10.93 17.33 -5.46
CA LYS A 157 11.14 18.35 -6.48
C LYS A 157 10.05 19.41 -6.46
N PHE A 158 8.78 19.03 -6.30
CA PHE A 158 7.67 19.96 -6.16
C PHE A 158 7.78 20.80 -4.88
N SER A 159 8.18 20.19 -3.76
CA SER A 159 8.47 20.90 -2.51
C SER A 159 9.52 21.99 -2.71
N ARG A 160 10.71 21.63 -3.21
CA ARG A 160 11.79 22.58 -3.51
C ARG A 160 11.35 23.67 -4.48
N ARG A 161 10.66 23.26 -5.55
CA ARG A 161 10.24 24.19 -6.61
C ARG A 161 9.27 25.22 -6.08
N PHE A 162 8.26 24.82 -5.31
CA PHE A 162 7.32 25.75 -4.68
C PHE A 162 8.07 26.74 -3.78
N ASN A 163 8.89 26.23 -2.87
CA ASN A 163 9.69 27.05 -1.96
C ASN A 163 10.58 28.06 -2.70
N ASN A 164 11.25 27.62 -3.77
CA ASN A 164 12.14 28.48 -4.56
C ASN A 164 11.38 29.53 -5.39
N ILE A 165 10.26 29.17 -6.02
CA ILE A 165 9.46 30.09 -6.85
C ILE A 165 8.94 31.25 -6.00
N TYR A 166 8.47 30.97 -4.80
CA TYR A 166 7.85 31.96 -3.93
C TYR A 166 8.80 32.54 -2.87
N GLY A 167 10.06 32.09 -2.81
CA GLY A 167 11.06 32.59 -1.86
C GLY A 167 10.73 32.28 -0.39
N VAL A 168 10.21 31.09 -0.11
CA VAL A 168 9.75 30.65 1.21
C VAL A 168 10.33 29.28 1.61
N GLU A 169 10.28 28.95 2.90
CA GLU A 169 10.56 27.61 3.42
C GLU A 169 9.29 26.99 3.99
N PHE A 170 8.31 26.69 3.11
CA PHE A 170 6.98 26.30 3.53
C PHE A 170 6.77 24.78 3.53
N PHE A 171 7.03 24.14 2.39
CA PHE A 171 6.91 22.69 2.28
C PHE A 171 8.22 22.00 2.71
N PRO A 172 8.17 21.08 3.69
CA PRO A 172 9.33 20.27 4.00
C PRO A 172 9.56 19.24 2.90
N GLU A 173 10.82 18.85 2.67
CA GLU A 173 11.12 17.76 1.75
C GLU A 173 10.73 16.39 2.35
N PRO A 174 9.77 15.65 1.75
CA PRO A 174 9.37 14.36 2.27
C PRO A 174 10.46 13.31 2.04
N GLN A 175 10.63 12.40 3.01
CA GLN A 175 11.59 11.30 2.92
C GLN A 175 10.88 9.95 2.87
N SER A 176 11.37 9.07 2.00
CA SER A 176 11.01 7.65 1.99
C SER A 176 11.31 7.06 3.36
N PHE A 177 10.31 6.45 3.98
CA PHE A 177 10.39 5.99 5.37
C PHE A 177 10.06 4.50 5.50
N SER A 178 10.76 3.80 6.38
CA SER A 178 10.52 2.39 6.72
C SER A 178 10.71 2.25 8.22
N LEU A 179 9.76 1.58 8.90
CA LEU A 179 9.93 1.21 10.30
C LEU A 179 10.69 -0.12 10.35
N GLY A 180 11.89 -0.12 10.91
CA GLY A 180 12.76 -1.31 11.03
C GLY A 180 13.58 -1.65 9.78
N GLU A 181 14.37 -2.72 9.89
CA GLU A 181 15.24 -3.22 8.81
C GLU A 181 14.42 -3.96 7.73
N ARG A 182 14.19 -3.26 6.61
CA ARG A 182 13.69 -3.74 5.31
C ARG A 182 12.20 -4.12 5.27
N ALA A 183 11.46 -3.39 4.43
CA ALA A 183 10.12 -3.80 3.98
C ALA A 183 10.17 -5.23 3.43
N LEU A 184 9.39 -6.14 4.03
CA LEU A 184 9.32 -7.53 3.62
C LEU A 184 8.60 -7.63 2.26
N LYS A 185 9.34 -8.07 1.23
CA LYS A 185 8.74 -8.37 -0.07
C LYS A 185 8.08 -9.74 0.02
N ILE A 186 6.75 -9.75 0.09
CA ILE A 186 5.98 -10.99 0.22
C ILE A 186 5.84 -11.63 -1.16
N PRO A 187 6.30 -12.88 -1.35
CA PRO A 187 6.26 -13.55 -2.64
C PRO A 187 4.85 -14.03 -3.00
N GLY A 188 4.61 -14.21 -4.29
CA GLY A 188 3.37 -14.76 -4.83
C GLY A 188 3.38 -16.29 -4.84
N LEU A 189 2.20 -16.91 -4.88
CA LEU A 189 2.08 -18.38 -4.94
C LEU A 189 2.46 -18.96 -6.30
N ASP A 190 2.56 -18.14 -7.34
CA ASP A 190 2.97 -18.52 -8.71
C ASP A 190 4.49 -18.68 -8.87
N GLY A 191 5.25 -18.56 -7.78
CA GLY A 191 6.72 -18.58 -7.82
C GLY A 191 7.33 -17.23 -8.16
N SER A 192 6.53 -16.18 -8.37
CA SER A 192 7.05 -14.82 -8.51
C SER A 192 7.50 -14.26 -7.16
N GLY A 193 8.57 -13.47 -7.17
CA GLY A 193 9.03 -12.80 -5.95
C GLY A 193 8.12 -11.68 -5.43
N LYS A 194 6.88 -11.48 -5.93
CA LYS A 194 5.94 -10.45 -5.45
C LYS A 194 4.48 -10.90 -5.55
N MET A 195 3.76 -10.84 -4.45
CA MET A 195 2.32 -11.01 -4.42
C MET A 195 1.60 -9.80 -5.01
N GLY A 196 0.65 -10.03 -5.92
CA GLY A 196 -0.13 -8.99 -6.58
C GLY A 196 -1.51 -9.46 -7.02
N LYS A 197 -2.42 -8.47 -7.18
CA LYS A 197 -3.83 -8.72 -7.52
C LYS A 197 -4.01 -9.11 -8.98
N SER A 198 -3.24 -8.50 -9.87
CA SER A 198 -3.37 -8.66 -11.33
C SER A 198 -2.87 -10.03 -11.80
N GLU A 199 -1.94 -10.62 -11.08
CA GLU A 199 -1.31 -11.91 -11.37
C GLU A 199 -2.15 -13.09 -10.88
N GLY A 200 -3.24 -12.84 -10.13
CA GLY A 200 -4.09 -13.88 -9.54
C GLY A 200 -3.38 -14.75 -8.49
N ASN A 201 -2.21 -14.30 -8.01
CA ASN A 201 -1.33 -15.04 -7.11
C ASN A 201 -1.50 -14.66 -5.62
N ALA A 202 -2.49 -13.81 -5.31
CA ALA A 202 -2.70 -13.22 -3.99
C ALA A 202 -3.57 -14.06 -3.05
N ILE A 203 -3.17 -14.07 -1.78
CA ILE A 203 -3.98 -14.52 -0.64
C ILE A 203 -4.57 -13.28 0.02
N TYR A 204 -5.90 -13.13 -0.06
CA TYR A 204 -6.60 -11.98 0.54
C TYR A 204 -6.85 -12.22 2.02
N LEU A 205 -6.86 -11.15 2.80
CA LEU A 205 -7.12 -11.23 4.25
C LEU A 205 -8.55 -11.68 4.56
N ILE A 206 -9.47 -11.49 3.61
CA ILE A 206 -10.88 -11.90 3.72
C ILE A 206 -11.14 -13.34 3.24
N ASP A 207 -10.16 -14.00 2.59
CA ASP A 207 -10.35 -15.35 2.06
C ASP A 207 -10.76 -16.33 3.18
N ASP A 208 -11.82 -17.09 2.95
CA ASP A 208 -12.17 -18.21 3.84
C ASP A 208 -11.13 -19.34 3.77
N GLU A 209 -11.14 -20.20 4.78
CA GLU A 209 -10.19 -21.32 4.91
C GLU A 209 -10.14 -22.19 3.66
N LYS A 210 -11.28 -22.51 3.04
CA LYS A 210 -11.36 -23.39 1.87
C LYS A 210 -10.73 -22.70 0.66
N THR A 211 -11.05 -21.44 0.43
CA THR A 211 -10.50 -20.62 -0.66
C THR A 211 -8.99 -20.44 -0.50
N LEU A 212 -8.54 -20.08 0.70
CA LEU A 212 -7.14 -19.88 1.04
C LEU A 212 -6.33 -21.16 0.87
N THR A 213 -6.80 -22.26 1.46
CA THR A 213 -6.16 -23.57 1.36
C THR A 213 -6.03 -24.00 -0.09
N LYS A 214 -7.09 -23.83 -0.89
CA LYS A 214 -7.06 -24.15 -2.32
C LYS A 214 -6.00 -23.33 -3.08
N LYS A 215 -5.82 -22.06 -2.74
CA LYS A 215 -4.76 -21.21 -3.33
C LYS A 215 -3.37 -21.73 -2.96
N VAL A 216 -3.10 -21.95 -1.67
CA VAL A 216 -1.78 -22.42 -1.18
C VAL A 216 -1.43 -23.79 -1.77
N MET A 217 -2.40 -24.71 -1.86
CA MET A 217 -2.17 -26.04 -2.45
C MET A 217 -1.75 -25.99 -3.92
N ARG A 218 -2.12 -24.92 -4.64
CA ARG A 218 -1.74 -24.68 -6.05
C ARG A 218 -0.39 -23.95 -6.20
N ALA A 219 0.27 -23.60 -5.11
CA ALA A 219 1.52 -22.86 -5.20
C ALA A 219 2.58 -23.63 -6.02
N VAL A 220 3.37 -22.91 -6.80
CA VAL A 220 4.38 -23.52 -7.68
C VAL A 220 5.48 -24.16 -6.82
N THR A 221 5.78 -25.42 -7.14
CA THR A 221 6.87 -26.21 -6.53
C THR A 221 7.60 -26.99 -7.63
N ASP A 222 8.72 -27.62 -7.29
CA ASP A 222 9.48 -28.48 -8.17
C ASP A 222 9.37 -29.97 -7.76
N ALA A 223 10.28 -30.81 -8.27
CA ALA A 223 10.36 -32.23 -7.94
C ALA A 223 11.01 -32.53 -6.57
N GLY A 224 11.57 -31.52 -5.90
CA GLY A 224 12.36 -31.66 -4.68
C GLY A 224 13.86 -31.85 -4.95
N PRO A 225 14.71 -31.65 -3.92
CA PRO A 225 16.16 -31.80 -4.05
C PRO A 225 16.57 -33.27 -4.14
N THR A 226 17.52 -33.58 -5.03
CA THR A 226 18.09 -34.93 -5.20
C THR A 226 19.41 -35.14 -4.44
N GLU A 227 20.04 -34.05 -4.00
CA GLU A 227 21.26 -34.05 -3.21
C GLU A 227 21.05 -33.27 -1.90
N PRO A 228 21.57 -33.77 -0.76
CA PRO A 228 21.43 -33.08 0.51
C PRO A 228 21.99 -31.65 0.48
N ASN A 229 21.31 -30.72 1.16
CA ASN A 229 21.70 -29.30 1.23
C ASN A 229 21.80 -28.59 -0.13
N SER A 230 21.04 -29.06 -1.14
CA SER A 230 20.94 -28.39 -2.43
C SER A 230 20.47 -26.94 -2.29
N LYS A 231 20.90 -26.06 -3.19
CA LYS A 231 20.38 -24.69 -3.25
C LYS A 231 18.88 -24.71 -3.58
N MET A 232 18.07 -24.01 -2.78
CA MET A 232 16.64 -23.86 -3.07
C MET A 232 16.42 -23.05 -4.36
N PRO A 233 15.57 -23.51 -5.30
CA PRO A 233 15.10 -22.65 -6.38
C PRO A 233 14.11 -21.61 -5.86
N GLU A 234 13.92 -20.53 -6.63
CA GLU A 234 13.13 -19.36 -6.21
C GLU A 234 11.70 -19.70 -5.75
N PRO A 235 10.91 -20.55 -6.44
CA PRO A 235 9.57 -20.90 -5.97
C PRO A 235 9.56 -21.57 -4.58
N ILE A 236 10.59 -22.34 -4.24
CA ILE A 236 10.71 -23.00 -2.95
C ILE A 236 11.16 -22.00 -1.88
N GLN A 237 12.15 -21.14 -2.18
CA GLN A 237 12.53 -20.04 -1.30
C GLN A 237 11.33 -19.15 -0.96
N ASN A 238 10.42 -18.92 -1.91
CA ASN A 238 9.21 -18.15 -1.70
C ASN A 238 8.27 -18.81 -0.67
N LEU A 239 8.10 -20.13 -0.73
CA LEU A 239 7.31 -20.86 0.27
C LEU A 239 7.96 -20.82 1.65
N PHE A 240 9.28 -20.99 1.74
CA PHE A 240 10.01 -20.85 3.00
C PHE A 240 9.95 -19.43 3.56
N THR A 241 9.98 -18.41 2.69
CA THR A 241 9.78 -17.01 3.10
C THR A 241 8.40 -16.82 3.74
N LEU A 242 7.34 -17.36 3.13
CA LEU A 242 6.00 -17.31 3.73
C LEU A 242 5.95 -18.10 5.04
N LEU A 243 6.55 -19.29 5.08
CA LEU A 243 6.61 -20.14 6.27
C LEU A 243 7.27 -19.40 7.45
N GLY A 244 8.41 -18.75 7.22
CA GLY A 244 9.12 -17.97 8.25
C GLY A 244 8.37 -16.72 8.73
N ILE A 245 7.34 -16.28 7.99
CA ILE A 245 6.50 -15.14 8.39
C ILE A 245 5.33 -15.60 9.26
N VAL A 246 4.68 -16.72 8.93
CA VAL A 246 3.42 -17.12 9.58
C VAL A 246 3.57 -18.29 10.55
N SER A 247 4.66 -19.04 10.49
CA SER A 247 4.83 -20.29 11.24
C SER A 247 5.82 -20.11 12.38
N THR A 248 5.83 -21.08 13.30
CA THR A 248 6.82 -21.13 14.37
C THR A 248 8.23 -21.45 13.83
N PRO A 249 9.30 -21.07 14.54
CA PRO A 249 10.66 -21.49 14.19
C PRO A 249 10.80 -23.00 14.05
N ASP A 250 10.16 -23.79 14.93
CA ASP A 250 10.21 -25.25 14.89
C ASP A 250 9.58 -25.82 13.61
N THR A 251 8.45 -25.25 13.17
CA THR A 251 7.82 -25.62 11.89
C THR A 251 8.76 -25.32 10.72
N TYR A 252 9.42 -24.15 10.74
CA TYR A 252 10.36 -23.75 9.70
C TYR A 252 11.56 -24.72 9.64
N GLU A 253 12.21 -24.96 10.78
CA GLU A 253 13.36 -25.85 10.89
C GLU A 253 13.02 -27.29 10.53
N TYR A 254 11.82 -27.76 10.88
CA TYR A 254 11.33 -29.08 10.48
C TYR A 254 11.32 -29.23 8.96
N PHE A 255 10.68 -28.30 8.23
CA PHE A 255 10.63 -28.38 6.78
C PHE A 255 11.98 -28.09 6.12
N LEU A 256 12.82 -27.24 6.73
CA LEU A 256 14.17 -26.99 6.25
C LEU A 256 15.02 -28.25 6.34
N GLY A 257 14.96 -28.97 7.46
CA GLY A 257 15.60 -30.27 7.63
C GLY A 257 15.13 -31.28 6.58
N LYS A 258 13.82 -31.35 6.34
CA LYS A 258 13.23 -32.20 5.30
C LYS A 258 13.67 -31.83 3.88
N TYR A 259 13.86 -30.55 3.60
CA TYR A 259 14.42 -30.11 2.32
C TYR A 259 15.88 -30.55 2.22
N ASN A 260 16.67 -30.32 3.27
CA ASN A 260 18.10 -30.62 3.29
C ASN A 260 18.43 -32.11 3.28
N ASP A 261 17.54 -32.99 3.76
CA ASP A 261 17.72 -34.44 3.75
C ASP A 261 17.04 -35.15 2.54
N CYS A 262 16.52 -34.38 1.59
CA CYS A 262 15.81 -34.87 0.41
C CYS A 262 14.51 -35.65 0.69
N SER A 263 13.95 -35.57 1.90
CA SER A 263 12.70 -36.26 2.28
C SER A 263 11.46 -35.36 2.27
N ILE A 264 11.59 -34.11 1.83
CA ILE A 264 10.48 -33.15 1.78
C ILE A 264 9.34 -33.63 0.89
N ARG A 265 8.12 -33.46 1.40
CA ARG A 265 6.88 -33.65 0.65
C ARG A 265 6.16 -32.32 0.56
N TYR A 266 6.15 -31.71 -0.63
CA TYR A 266 5.54 -30.39 -0.82
C TYR A 266 4.05 -30.36 -0.52
N GLY A 267 3.33 -31.48 -0.66
CA GLY A 267 1.95 -31.57 -0.22
C GLY A 267 1.78 -31.32 1.28
N ASP A 268 2.71 -31.81 2.09
CA ASP A 268 2.67 -31.66 3.54
C ASP A 268 3.12 -30.24 3.95
N LEU A 269 4.16 -29.70 3.30
CA LEU A 269 4.56 -28.30 3.46
C LEU A 269 3.40 -27.34 3.16
N LYS A 270 2.71 -27.53 2.03
CA LYS A 270 1.60 -26.67 1.61
C LYS A 270 0.40 -26.76 2.56
N LYS A 271 0.10 -27.95 3.09
CA LYS A 271 -0.96 -28.12 4.10
C LYS A 271 -0.63 -27.38 5.39
N GLN A 272 0.60 -27.53 5.89
CA GLN A 272 1.05 -26.81 7.08
C GLN A 272 1.00 -25.30 6.85
N LEU A 273 1.59 -24.83 5.74
CA LEU A 273 1.58 -23.41 5.38
C LEU A 273 0.15 -22.85 5.28
N ALA A 274 -0.78 -23.60 4.68
CA ALA A 274 -2.18 -23.19 4.62
C ALA A 274 -2.80 -23.04 6.01
N ALA A 275 -2.58 -24.02 6.90
CA ALA A 275 -3.08 -23.97 8.27
C ALA A 275 -2.51 -22.77 9.05
N ASP A 276 -1.20 -22.50 8.92
CA ASP A 276 -0.54 -21.39 9.61
C ASP A 276 -1.00 -20.02 9.08
N ILE A 277 -1.19 -19.90 7.75
CA ILE A 277 -1.77 -18.67 7.18
C ILE A 277 -3.21 -18.49 7.67
N VAL A 278 -4.03 -19.54 7.70
CA VAL A 278 -5.42 -19.47 8.20
C VAL A 278 -5.44 -19.04 9.66
N ALA A 279 -4.59 -19.62 10.51
CA ALA A 279 -4.48 -19.23 11.91
C ALA A 279 -4.08 -17.76 12.05
N ALA A 280 -3.12 -17.29 11.25
CA ALA A 280 -2.67 -15.91 11.28
C ALA A 280 -3.73 -14.90 10.78
N THR A 281 -4.53 -15.26 9.76
CA THR A 281 -5.52 -14.35 9.16
C THR A 281 -6.91 -14.45 9.77
N ALA A 282 -7.27 -15.55 10.45
CA ALA A 282 -8.62 -15.75 10.99
C ALA A 282 -9.11 -14.61 11.91
N PRO A 283 -8.30 -14.06 12.84
CA PRO A 283 -8.73 -12.92 13.65
C PRO A 283 -9.00 -11.66 12.81
N ILE A 284 -8.15 -11.41 11.80
CA ILE A 284 -8.31 -10.27 10.88
C ILE A 284 -9.58 -10.45 10.05
N ARG A 285 -9.77 -11.63 9.46
CA ARG A 285 -10.95 -11.98 8.66
C ARG A 285 -12.24 -11.77 9.44
N ARG A 286 -12.30 -12.25 10.68
CA ARG A 286 -13.47 -12.05 11.55
C ARG A 286 -13.77 -10.56 11.74
N ARG A 287 -12.75 -9.75 12.06
CA ARG A 287 -12.90 -8.30 12.19
C ARG A 287 -13.34 -7.64 10.88
N ILE A 288 -12.82 -8.06 9.72
CA ILE A 288 -13.27 -7.55 8.41
C ILE A 288 -14.76 -7.82 8.24
N MET A 289 -15.22 -9.04 8.55
CA MET A 289 -16.64 -9.41 8.41
C MET A 289 -17.53 -8.60 9.35
N ASP A 290 -17.14 -8.48 10.63
CA ASP A 290 -17.89 -7.71 11.62
C ASP A 290 -17.98 -6.23 11.22
N LEU A 291 -16.86 -5.62 10.82
CA LEU A 291 -16.80 -4.21 10.40
C LEU A 291 -17.54 -3.95 9.09
N SER A 292 -17.46 -4.87 8.12
CA SER A 292 -18.16 -4.72 6.84
C SER A 292 -19.68 -4.84 6.98
N ALA A 293 -20.17 -5.48 8.05
CA ALA A 293 -21.60 -5.54 8.36
C ALA A 293 -22.09 -4.26 9.08
N ASP A 294 -21.20 -3.47 9.68
CA ASP A 294 -21.52 -2.22 10.38
C ASP A 294 -21.25 -0.99 9.49
N GLU A 295 -22.13 -0.80 8.49
CA GLU A 295 -22.03 0.31 7.55
C GLU A 295 -22.12 1.69 8.25
N GLU A 296 -22.91 1.78 9.32
CA GLU A 296 -23.08 3.03 10.07
C GLU A 296 -21.77 3.42 10.77
N TYR A 297 -21.09 2.47 11.40
CA TYR A 297 -19.78 2.70 12.00
C TYR A 297 -18.73 3.09 10.96
N LEU A 298 -18.64 2.36 9.83
CA LEU A 298 -17.70 2.72 8.76
C LEU A 298 -17.93 4.13 8.23
N LYS A 299 -19.20 4.53 8.06
CA LYS A 299 -19.56 5.89 7.64
C LYS A 299 -19.12 6.93 8.67
N LYS A 300 -19.34 6.67 9.97
CA LYS A 300 -18.89 7.56 11.06
C LYS A 300 -17.36 7.71 11.06
N VAL A 301 -16.62 6.61 10.89
CA VAL A 301 -15.16 6.64 10.81
C VAL A 301 -14.69 7.44 9.58
N ALA A 302 -15.30 7.21 8.42
CA ALA A 302 -14.96 7.94 7.19
C ALA A 302 -15.18 9.46 7.34
N VAL A 303 -16.34 9.87 7.85
CA VAL A 303 -16.66 11.30 8.07
C VAL A 303 -15.66 11.94 9.03
N ARG A 304 -15.41 11.31 10.19
CA ARG A 304 -14.46 11.84 11.17
C ARG A 304 -13.03 11.90 10.61
N GLY A 305 -12.65 10.89 9.85
CA GLY A 305 -11.38 10.83 9.15
C GLY A 305 -11.19 11.98 8.18
N ALA A 306 -12.22 12.23 7.36
CA ALA A 306 -12.26 13.37 6.44
C ALA A 306 -12.18 14.69 7.20
N GLU A 307 -12.95 14.89 8.28
CA GLU A 307 -12.90 16.12 9.08
C GLU A 307 -11.48 16.41 9.60
N LYS A 308 -10.83 15.42 10.23
CA LYS A 308 -9.45 15.54 10.74
C LYS A 308 -8.46 15.84 9.60
N ALA A 309 -8.57 15.16 8.47
CA ALA A 309 -7.69 15.37 7.33
C ALA A 309 -7.89 16.77 6.71
N ARG A 310 -9.15 17.22 6.60
CA ARG A 310 -9.51 18.52 6.05
C ARG A 310 -9.05 19.68 6.93
N GLU A 311 -9.05 19.51 8.24
CA GLU A 311 -8.49 20.51 9.15
C GLU A 311 -7.02 20.81 8.79
N SER A 312 -6.19 19.77 8.72
CA SER A 312 -4.79 19.89 8.29
C SER A 312 -4.67 20.45 6.87
N ALA A 313 -5.49 19.96 5.94
CA ALA A 313 -5.42 20.35 4.53
C ALA A 313 -5.80 21.82 4.30
N ARG A 314 -6.84 22.31 4.97
CA ARG A 314 -7.29 23.71 4.86
C ARG A 314 -6.23 24.67 5.38
N THR A 315 -5.60 24.35 6.52
CA THR A 315 -4.49 25.15 7.03
C THR A 315 -3.38 25.27 5.99
N THR A 316 -3.01 24.17 5.33
CA THR A 316 -1.99 24.22 4.27
C THR A 316 -2.44 25.04 3.07
N ILE A 317 -3.67 24.85 2.59
CA ILE A 317 -4.20 25.59 1.43
C ILE A 317 -4.30 27.10 1.71
N ASP A 318 -4.74 27.50 2.90
CA ASP A 318 -4.85 28.92 3.25
C ASP A 318 -3.49 29.61 3.24
N GLU A 319 -2.44 28.94 3.74
CA GLU A 319 -1.07 29.46 3.66
C GLU A 319 -0.54 29.45 2.22
N VAL A 320 -0.80 28.38 1.44
CA VAL A 320 -0.45 28.33 0.02
C VAL A 320 -1.08 29.48 -0.75
N ARG A 321 -2.37 29.77 -0.52
CA ARG A 321 -3.07 30.90 -1.16
C ARG A 321 -2.41 32.23 -0.83
N LYS A 322 -2.05 32.47 0.44
CA LYS A 322 -1.32 33.69 0.83
C LYS A 322 0.01 33.81 0.13
N ILE A 323 0.81 32.73 0.12
CA ILE A 323 2.13 32.68 -0.52
C ILE A 323 2.05 32.95 -2.02
N ILE A 324 1.06 32.36 -2.71
CA ILE A 324 0.86 32.56 -4.15
C ILE A 324 0.34 33.97 -4.47
N GLY A 325 -0.29 34.66 -3.51
CA GLY A 325 -0.87 36.00 -3.69
C GLY A 325 -2.38 36.01 -3.94
N PHE A 326 -3.09 34.93 -3.61
CA PHE A 326 -4.56 34.88 -3.56
C PHE A 326 -5.14 35.28 -2.19
N GLY A 327 -4.29 35.36 -1.16
CA GLY A 327 -4.69 35.86 0.16
C GLY A 327 -5.09 37.34 0.09
N LYS A 328 -6.14 37.71 0.83
CA LYS A 328 -6.50 39.13 1.04
C LYS A 328 -5.54 39.82 1.98
#